data_AF-A0A397BPH0-F1
#
_entry.id   AF-A0A397BPH0-F1
#
_cell.length_a   1.000
_cell.length_b   1.000
_cell.length_c   1.000
_cell.angle_alpha   90.00
_cell.angle_beta   90.00
_cell.angle_gamma   90.00
#
_symmetry.space_group_name_H-M   'P 1'
#
loop_
_entity.id
_entity.type
_entity.pdbx_description
1 polymer ?
#
loop_
_entity_poly.entity_id
_entity_poly.type
_entity_poly.pdbx_seq_one_letter_code
_entity_poly.pdbx_strand_id
1 'polypeptide(L)'
;MSLPPVIDSVSELKLKLDLLQVLEDVEITHKMLQTERNSEVNPVDAHYSALGMTLTEVDASSAEFTRIQEYIKLTHAPTHRQYKLHVDAVHALHKLEPSHSIEEKDPSLLFDALNNHQ
;
A
#
# COMPACT_ATOMS: atom_id res chain seq x y z
N MET A 1 -15.25 -7.13 -34.47
CA MET A 1 -15.26 -7.23 -32.99
C MET A 1 -14.86 -8.65 -32.66
N SER A 2 -13.76 -8.85 -31.94
CA SER A 2 -13.35 -10.19 -31.49
C SER A 2 -14.26 -10.63 -30.35
N LEU A 3 -14.59 -11.92 -30.28
CA LEU A 3 -15.24 -12.46 -29.09
C LEU A 3 -14.31 -12.27 -27.88
N PRO A 4 -14.86 -11.93 -26.70
CA PRO A 4 -14.08 -11.93 -25.47
C PRO A 4 -13.37 -13.29 -25.28
N PRO A 5 -12.11 -13.29 -24.85
CA PRO A 5 -11.37 -14.53 -24.62
C PRO A 5 -12.00 -15.33 -23.49
N VAL A 6 -11.99 -16.66 -23.62
CA VAL A 6 -12.38 -17.59 -22.56
C VAL A 6 -11.29 -17.60 -21.50
N ILE A 7 -11.68 -17.64 -20.22
CA ILE A 7 -10.75 -17.85 -19.11
C ILE A 7 -10.61 -19.35 -18.92
N ASP A 8 -9.46 -19.92 -19.28
CA ASP A 8 -9.25 -21.38 -19.26
C ASP A 8 -8.08 -21.85 -18.39
N SER A 9 -7.39 -20.90 -17.73
CA SER A 9 -6.24 -21.18 -16.87
C SER A 9 -6.36 -20.52 -15.49
N VAL A 10 -5.69 -21.14 -14.50
CA VAL A 10 -5.62 -20.59 -13.13
C VAL A 10 -4.91 -19.23 -13.10
N SER A 11 -3.91 -19.03 -13.96
CA SER A 11 -3.21 -17.75 -14.10
C SER A 11 -4.13 -16.64 -14.61
N GLU A 12 -4.96 -16.92 -15.62
CA GLU A 12 -5.93 -15.94 -16.10
C GLU A 12 -7.02 -15.67 -15.08
N LEU A 13 -7.49 -16.70 -14.37
CA LEU A 13 -8.44 -16.51 -13.27
C LEU A 13 -7.86 -15.60 -12.19
N LYS A 14 -6.62 -15.84 -11.76
CA LYS A 14 -5.92 -14.99 -10.78
C LYS A 14 -5.83 -13.55 -11.29
N LEU A 15 -5.42 -13.34 -12.54
CA LEU A 15 -5.36 -12.01 -13.15
C LEU A 15 -6.71 -11.28 -13.12
N LYS A 16 -7.83 -11.99 -13.34
CA LYS A 16 -9.17 -11.39 -13.27
C LYS A 16 -9.59 -11.07 -11.85
N LEU A 17 -9.21 -11.89 -10.87
CA LEU A 17 -9.45 -11.59 -9.46
C LEU A 17 -8.64 -10.38 -9.00
N ASP A 18 -7.36 -10.32 -9.35
CA ASP A 18 -6.49 -9.16 -9.05
C ASP A 18 -7.05 -7.88 -9.69
N LEU A 19 -7.55 -7.97 -10.93
CA LEU A 19 -8.24 -6.84 -11.58
C LEU A 19 -9.48 -6.39 -10.81
N LEU A 20 -10.33 -7.33 -10.37
CA LEU A 20 -11.53 -7.01 -9.61
C LEU A 20 -11.19 -6.35 -8.27
N GLN A 21 -10.13 -6.80 -7.59
CA GLN A 21 -9.65 -6.20 -6.35
C GLN A 21 -9.19 -4.75 -6.57
N VAL A 22 -8.42 -4.49 -7.64
CA VAL A 22 -8.03 -3.12 -8.01
C VAL A 22 -9.25 -2.25 -8.31
N LEU A 23 -10.26 -2.78 -8.98
CA LEU A 23 -11.50 -2.04 -9.28
C LEU A 23 -12.31 -1.73 -8.03
N GLU A 24 -12.36 -2.64 -7.07
CA GLU A 24 -12.97 -2.43 -5.76
C GLU A 24 -12.28 -1.29 -5.00
N ASP A 25 -10.95 -1.31 -4.92
CA ASP A 25 -10.16 -0.24 -4.27
C ASP A 25 -10.39 1.13 -4.93
N VAL A 26 -10.51 1.18 -6.25
CA VAL A 26 -10.83 2.41 -7.01
C VAL A 26 -12.24 2.91 -6.67
N GLU A 27 -13.23 2.02 -6.57
CA GLU A 27 -14.60 2.40 -6.21
C GLU A 27 -14.66 2.97 -4.79
N ILE A 28 -14.01 2.32 -3.82
CA ILE A 28 -13.91 2.79 -2.44
C ILE A 28 -13.24 4.16 -2.39
N THR A 29 -12.10 4.33 -3.07
CA THR A 29 -11.41 5.62 -3.16
C THR A 29 -12.32 6.70 -3.73
N HIS A 30 -13.06 6.42 -4.79
CA HIS A 30 -13.99 7.39 -5.37
C HIS A 30 -15.11 7.78 -4.40
N LYS A 31 -15.66 6.84 -3.63
CA LYS A 31 -16.67 7.14 -2.59
C LYS A 31 -16.10 8.05 -1.50
N MET A 32 -14.87 7.82 -1.06
CA MET A 32 -14.17 8.68 -0.09
C MET A 32 -14.03 10.11 -0.63
N LEU A 33 -13.60 10.26 -1.89
CA LEU A 33 -13.40 11.56 -2.53
C LEU A 33 -14.68 12.37 -2.77
N GLN A 34 -15.83 11.71 -2.96
CA GLN A 34 -17.10 12.40 -3.24
C GLN A 34 -17.74 13.00 -1.98
N THR A 35 -17.45 12.42 -0.81
CA THR A 35 -18.07 12.82 0.47
C THR A 35 -17.62 14.23 0.91
N GLU A 36 -16.46 14.68 0.44
CA GLU A 36 -15.77 15.89 0.93
C GLU A 36 -15.96 17.15 0.07
N ARG A 37 -16.75 17.09 -1.02
CA ARG A 37 -16.89 18.16 -2.03
C ARG A 37 -17.56 19.46 -1.53
N ASN A 38 -18.13 19.47 -0.32
CA ASN A 38 -18.87 20.60 0.23
C ASN A 38 -18.21 21.24 1.46
N SER A 39 -16.92 20.96 1.72
CA SER A 39 -16.20 21.55 2.85
C SER A 39 -15.56 22.90 2.47
N GLU A 40 -15.49 23.83 3.41
CA GLU A 40 -14.68 25.07 3.30
C GLU A 40 -13.17 24.78 3.52
N VAL A 41 -12.81 23.51 3.70
CA VAL A 41 -11.46 23.04 4.01
C VAL A 41 -10.68 22.86 2.70
N ASN A 42 -9.35 22.98 2.77
CA ASN A 42 -8.49 22.68 1.62
C ASN A 42 -8.77 21.23 1.15
N PRO A 43 -8.97 20.99 -0.15
CA PRO A 43 -9.22 19.65 -0.68
C PRO A 43 -8.18 18.61 -0.25
N VAL A 44 -6.89 18.97 -0.19
CA VAL A 44 -5.83 18.04 0.24
C VAL A 44 -6.01 17.62 1.70
N ASP A 45 -6.36 18.56 2.56
CA ASP A 45 -6.58 18.30 3.99
C ASP A 45 -7.84 17.45 4.21
N ALA A 46 -8.90 17.70 3.43
CA ALA A 46 -10.12 16.89 3.47
C ALA A 46 -9.84 15.45 3.03
N HIS A 47 -9.05 15.26 1.96
CA HIS A 47 -8.65 13.93 1.49
C HIS A 47 -7.77 13.20 2.52
N TYR A 48 -6.84 13.92 3.16
CA TYR A 48 -6.01 13.38 4.22
C TYR A 48 -6.85 12.94 5.42
N SER A 49 -7.81 13.77 5.85
CA SER A 49 -8.73 13.43 6.94
C SER A 49 -9.55 12.18 6.63
N ALA A 50 -9.99 12.00 5.37
CA ALA A 50 -10.73 10.81 4.93
C ALA A 50 -9.93 9.50 5.08
N LEU A 51 -8.59 9.54 5.11
CA LEU A 51 -7.76 8.36 5.34
C LEU A 51 -7.89 7.81 6.77
N GLY A 52 -8.38 8.60 7.73
CA GLY A 52 -8.57 8.17 9.12
C GLY A 52 -7.26 7.77 9.83
N MET A 53 -6.14 8.39 9.43
CA MET A 53 -4.83 8.13 10.01
C MET A 53 -3.97 9.39 10.05
N THR A 54 -3.03 9.42 10.98
CA THR A 54 -1.98 10.42 11.07
C THR A 54 -0.70 9.88 10.45
N LEU A 55 -0.14 10.62 9.51
CA LEU A 55 1.20 10.43 8.97
C LEU A 55 2.16 11.46 9.57
N THR A 56 3.25 11.00 10.16
CA THR A 56 4.32 11.85 10.71
C THR A 56 5.62 11.59 9.96
N GLU A 57 6.26 12.63 9.43
CA GLU A 57 7.55 12.49 8.76
C GLU A 57 8.63 11.94 9.71
N VAL A 58 9.42 11.00 9.21
CA VAL A 58 10.62 10.49 9.90
C VAL A 58 11.84 11.23 9.35
N ASP A 59 12.60 11.85 10.25
CA ASP A 59 13.81 12.59 9.88
C ASP A 59 14.81 11.70 9.14
N ALA A 60 15.28 12.16 7.97
CA ALA A 60 16.25 11.46 7.15
C ALA A 60 17.60 11.23 7.86
N SER A 61 17.92 12.06 8.85
CA SER A 61 19.14 11.92 9.67
C SER A 61 18.96 10.95 10.83
N SER A 62 17.75 10.44 11.05
CA SER A 62 17.46 9.53 12.16
C SER A 62 18.03 8.14 11.94
N ALA A 63 18.28 7.44 13.05
CA ALA A 63 18.69 6.04 13.03
C ALA A 63 17.59 5.13 12.43
N GLU A 64 16.32 5.49 12.64
CA GLU A 64 15.16 4.78 12.09
C GLU A 64 15.15 4.82 10.57
N PHE A 65 15.27 6.01 9.98
CA PHE A 65 15.34 6.16 8.52
C PHE A 65 16.50 5.36 7.92
N THR A 66 17.69 5.50 8.53
CA THR A 66 18.90 4.76 8.11
C THR A 66 18.67 3.26 8.15
N ARG A 67 18.00 2.76 9.19
CA ARG A 67 17.73 1.33 9.37
C ARG A 67 16.75 0.79 8.32
N ILE A 68 15.70 1.56 8.01
CA ILE A 68 14.73 1.20 6.96
C ILE A 68 15.42 1.16 5.58
N GLN A 69 16.26 2.16 5.28
CA GLN A 69 17.02 2.20 4.03
C GLN A 69 17.96 1.00 3.90
N GLU A 70 18.67 0.65 4.98
CA GLU A 70 19.52 -0.54 5.01
C GLU A 70 18.70 -1.81 4.79
N TYR A 71 17.56 -1.94 5.45
CA TYR A 71 16.69 -3.10 5.32
C TYR A 71 16.23 -3.32 3.87
N ILE A 72 15.72 -2.27 3.21
CA ILE A 72 15.31 -2.31 1.79
C ILE A 72 16.46 -2.73 0.88
N LYS A 73 17.68 -2.24 1.15
CA LYS A 73 18.87 -2.60 0.38
C LYS A 73 19.29 -4.05 0.57
N LEU A 74 19.21 -4.56 1.80
CA LEU A 74 19.64 -5.93 2.14
C LEU A 74 18.63 -7.00 1.68
N THR A 75 17.34 -6.68 1.63
CA THR A 75 16.28 -7.61 1.23
C THR A 75 15.92 -7.56 -0.26
N HIS A 76 16.58 -6.68 -1.03
CA HIS A 76 16.39 -6.62 -2.48
C HIS A 76 16.92 -7.89 -3.17
N ALA A 77 15.99 -8.73 -3.65
CA ALA A 77 16.31 -10.03 -4.21
C ALA A 77 17.28 -9.93 -5.41
N PRO A 78 18.29 -10.82 -5.50
CA PRO A 78 19.28 -10.78 -6.57
C PRO A 78 18.70 -11.12 -7.95
N THR A 79 17.47 -11.65 -8.02
CA THR A 79 16.73 -11.93 -9.26
C THR A 79 16.01 -10.70 -9.83
N HIS A 80 15.71 -9.68 -9.00
CA HIS A 80 14.97 -8.48 -9.39
C HIS A 80 15.91 -7.35 -9.85
N ARG A 81 16.80 -7.63 -10.82
CA ARG A 81 17.85 -6.68 -11.26
C ARG A 81 17.37 -5.61 -12.23
N GLN A 82 16.10 -5.66 -12.64
CA GLN A 82 15.50 -4.77 -13.62
C GLN A 82 15.35 -3.34 -13.09
N TYR A 83 15.40 -3.16 -11.77
CA TYR A 83 15.29 -1.86 -11.11
C TYR A 83 16.18 -1.78 -9.86
N LYS A 84 16.29 -0.56 -9.31
CA LYS A 84 16.87 -0.27 -8.00
C LYS A 84 15.89 0.60 -7.23
N LEU A 85 15.84 0.42 -5.91
CA LEU A 85 15.00 1.22 -5.02
C LEU A 85 15.81 2.35 -4.39
N HIS A 86 15.20 3.54 -4.32
CA HIS A 86 15.68 4.70 -3.58
C HIS A 86 14.59 5.12 -2.60
N VAL A 87 14.95 5.43 -1.36
CA VAL A 87 14.00 5.85 -0.33
C VAL A 87 13.92 7.37 -0.36
N ASP A 88 12.80 7.91 -0.85
CA ASP A 88 12.60 9.36 -0.96
C ASP A 88 12.11 9.98 0.36
N ALA A 89 11.17 9.30 1.04
CA ALA A 89 10.62 9.74 2.31
C ALA A 89 10.11 8.55 3.13
N VAL A 90 10.08 8.71 4.45
CA VAL A 90 9.52 7.74 5.39
C VAL A 90 8.54 8.46 6.30
N HIS A 91 7.37 7.87 6.51
CA HIS A 91 6.33 8.41 7.37
C HIS A 91 5.88 7.33 8.37
N ALA A 92 5.85 7.68 9.65
CA ALA A 92 5.24 6.87 10.68
C ALA A 92 3.71 6.99 10.59
N LEU A 93 3.01 5.85 10.64
CA LEU A 93 1.56 5.79 10.52
C LEU A 93 0.91 5.54 11.89
N HIS A 94 -0.13 6.30 12.20
CA HIS A 94 -0.96 6.09 13.38
C HIS A 94 -2.45 6.11 12.99
N LYS A 95 -3.13 4.98 13.11
CA LYS A 95 -4.55 4.86 12.79
C LYS A 95 -5.39 5.47 13.91
N LEU A 96 -6.37 6.31 13.58
CA LEU A 96 -7.17 7.04 14.57
C LEU A 96 -8.22 6.14 15.27
N GLU A 97 -8.70 5.10 14.58
CA GLU A 97 -9.63 4.13 15.13
C GLU A 97 -8.94 2.77 15.38
N PRO A 98 -9.13 2.13 16.55
CA PRO A 98 -8.63 0.79 16.79
C PRO A 98 -9.41 -0.20 15.92
N SER A 99 -8.80 -0.69 14.84
CA SER A 99 -9.32 -1.90 14.19
C SER A 99 -9.29 -3.06 15.18
N HIS A 100 -10.33 -3.91 15.12
CA HIS A 100 -10.39 -5.21 15.80
C HIS A 100 -9.01 -5.85 15.88
N SER A 101 -8.59 -6.19 17.11
CA SER A 101 -7.35 -6.84 17.50
C SER A 101 -6.40 -7.15 16.35
N ILE A 102 -5.36 -6.34 16.19
CA ILE A 102 -4.16 -6.81 15.48
C ILE A 102 -3.64 -7.95 16.35
N GLU A 103 -3.91 -9.20 15.95
CA GLU A 103 -3.19 -10.33 16.51
C GLU A 103 -1.70 -10.00 16.37
N GLU A 104 -0.99 -9.92 17.50
CA GLU A 104 0.46 -9.72 17.52
C GLU A 104 1.12 -10.90 16.82
N LYS A 105 1.18 -10.81 15.49
CA LYS A 105 1.93 -11.73 14.67
C LYS A 105 3.40 -11.43 14.92
N ASP A 106 4.21 -12.46 15.02
CA ASP A 106 5.65 -12.34 15.25
C ASP A 106 6.23 -11.25 14.31
N PRO A 107 6.81 -10.16 14.85
CA PRO A 107 7.27 -9.03 14.05
C PRO A 107 8.39 -9.41 13.07
N SER A 108 9.03 -10.57 13.24
CA SER A 108 9.97 -11.12 12.27
C SER A 108 9.30 -11.61 10.97
N LEU A 109 8.01 -11.94 11.00
CA LEU A 109 7.22 -12.44 9.86
C LEU A 109 6.52 -11.33 9.07
N LEU A 110 6.75 -10.06 9.41
CA LEU A 110 6.03 -8.91 8.83
C LEU A 110 6.12 -8.88 7.30
N PHE A 111 7.28 -9.22 6.75
CA PHE A 111 7.53 -9.27 5.31
C PHE A 111 7.40 -10.67 4.70
N ASP A 112 7.23 -11.72 5.51
CA ASP A 112 7.00 -13.08 5.00
C ASP A 112 5.57 -13.24 4.47
N ALA A 113 4.62 -12.45 5.00
CA ALA A 113 3.25 -12.37 4.50
C ALA A 113 3.14 -11.54 3.21
N LEU A 114 4.09 -10.64 2.97
CA LEU A 114 4.29 -10.02 1.67
C LEU A 114 4.95 -11.09 0.82
N ASN A 115 4.11 -11.94 0.23
CA ASN A 115 4.51 -12.90 -0.77
C ASN A 115 5.16 -12.09 -1.88
N ASN A 116 6.47 -11.90 -1.78
CA ASN A 116 7.32 -11.27 -2.79
C ASN A 116 7.38 -12.33 -3.90
N HIS A 117 6.22 -12.47 -4.54
CA HIS A 117 5.87 -13.54 -5.44
C HIS A 117 6.91 -13.49 -6.55
N GLN A 118 7.58 -14.62 -6.72
CA GLN A 118 8.16 -15.04 -7.98
C GLN A 118 7.14 -14.90 -9.12
#